data_AF-A0AAU9XME1-F1
#
_entry.id   AF-A0AAU9XME1-F1
#
_cell.length_a   1.000
_cell.length_b   1.000
_cell.length_c   1.000
_cell.angle_alpha   90.00
_cell.angle_beta   90.00
_cell.angle_gamma   90.00
#
_symmetry.space_group_name_H-M   'P 1'
#
loop_
_entity.id
_entity.type
_entity.pdbx_description
1 polymer ?
#
loop_
_entity_poly.entity_id
_entity_poly.type
_entity_poly.pdbx_seq_one_letter_code
_entity_poly.pdbx_strand_id
1 'polypeptide(L)'
;MLREKWISIVYHTANIHSCDSADLYEECAHQPIPPAIARTKRWLRPGSSAHNALKEVVFDKNLLKDIQQLTLSCHTGNLEVYHSVQTKYAPKRQHFSYNGMIAQTQLAALDHNANTGRQQATVSRGANQGELQYKVVFPKYTKEWVAKPIFEKTTNYHLKPMLNAIVERKCLKPQERSATVTAPHIPENIASKPRPPKADVIANHTSRFSNN
;
A
#
# COMPACT_ATOMS: atom_id res chain seq x y z
N MET A 1 6.53 12.18 -9.30
CA MET A 1 6.40 11.30 -10.48
C MET A 1 5.26 11.69 -11.42
N LEU A 2 4.01 11.87 -10.95
CA LEU A 2 2.88 12.17 -11.84
C LEU A 2 3.01 13.53 -12.56
N ARG A 3 3.41 14.57 -11.82
CA ARG A 3 3.68 15.93 -12.37
C ARG A 3 4.66 15.92 -13.54
N GLU A 4 5.74 15.16 -13.41
CA GLU A 4 6.78 15.04 -14.43
C GLU A 4 6.26 14.39 -15.71
N LYS A 5 5.54 13.27 -15.58
CA LYS A 5 4.87 12.58 -16.69
C LYS A 5 3.81 13.45 -17.36
N TRP A 6 3.19 14.36 -16.61
CA TRP A 6 2.22 15.32 -17.14
C TRP A 6 2.91 16.38 -18.02
N ILE A 7 4.00 16.98 -17.51
CA ILE A 7 4.78 17.98 -18.26
C ILE A 7 5.38 17.38 -19.54
N SER A 8 5.85 16.14 -19.49
CA SER A 8 6.46 15.48 -20.64
C SER A 8 5.50 15.30 -21.83
N ILE A 9 4.18 15.37 -21.64
CA ILE A 9 3.18 15.26 -22.72
C ILE A 9 3.38 16.35 -23.79
N VAL A 10 3.74 17.57 -23.38
CA VAL A 10 3.93 18.71 -24.32
C VAL A 10 5.11 18.46 -25.27
N TYR A 11 6.15 17.80 -24.77
CA TYR A 11 7.33 17.44 -25.55
C TYR A 11 7.05 16.20 -26.42
N HIS A 12 6.48 15.17 -25.80
CA HIS A 12 6.22 13.89 -26.45
C HIS A 12 5.24 14.01 -27.63
N THR A 13 4.22 14.86 -27.52
CA THR A 13 3.25 15.13 -28.61
C THR A 13 3.86 15.90 -29.79
N ALA A 14 5.03 16.53 -29.61
CA ALA A 14 5.79 17.19 -30.65
C ALA A 14 6.99 16.36 -31.15
N ASN A 15 7.06 15.07 -30.79
CA ASN A 15 8.19 14.17 -31.06
C ASN A 15 9.52 14.65 -30.45
N ILE A 16 9.46 15.43 -29.38
CA ILE A 16 10.62 15.86 -28.60
C ILE A 16 10.71 14.92 -27.40
N HIS A 17 11.78 14.15 -27.32
CA HIS A 17 11.94 13.10 -26.30
C HIS A 17 12.92 13.49 -25.19
N SER A 18 13.63 14.60 -25.35
CA SER A 18 14.46 15.24 -24.32
C SER A 18 13.67 16.37 -23.65
N CYS A 19 13.54 16.33 -22.33
CA CYS A 19 12.75 17.28 -21.57
C CYS A 19 13.61 18.05 -20.56
N ASP A 20 13.99 19.28 -20.90
CA ASP A 20 14.81 20.14 -20.02
C ASP A 20 14.03 20.75 -18.84
N SER A 21 12.70 20.54 -18.80
CA SER A 21 11.78 21.16 -17.83
C SER A 21 11.28 20.20 -16.74
N ALA A 22 11.85 19.00 -16.69
CA ALA A 22 11.47 17.93 -15.76
C ALA A 22 12.60 17.74 -14.74
N ASP A 23 12.26 17.70 -13.45
CA ASP A 23 13.23 17.61 -12.35
C ASP A 23 13.74 16.17 -12.11
N LEU A 24 13.04 15.16 -12.63
CA LEU A 24 13.28 13.72 -12.37
C LEU A 24 13.49 12.88 -13.64
N TYR A 25 12.97 13.30 -14.79
CA TYR A 25 13.08 12.55 -16.05
C TYR A 25 13.55 13.43 -17.20
N GLU A 26 14.78 13.19 -17.67
CA GLU A 26 15.34 13.92 -18.81
C GLU A 26 14.92 13.32 -20.16
N GLU A 27 14.53 12.04 -20.18
CA GLU A 27 14.16 11.31 -21.40
C GLU A 27 12.93 10.39 -21.24
N CYS A 28 12.33 10.01 -22.37
CA CYS A 28 11.17 9.11 -22.41
C CYS A 28 11.56 7.66 -22.14
N ALA A 29 10.83 6.97 -21.24
CA ALA A 29 11.14 5.60 -20.79
C ALA A 29 10.80 4.48 -21.80
N HIS A 30 10.51 4.80 -23.07
CA HIS A 30 10.17 3.82 -24.09
C HIS A 30 11.30 3.67 -25.11
N GLN A 31 11.39 2.49 -25.72
CA GLN A 31 12.30 2.25 -26.84
C GLN A 31 11.96 3.14 -28.04
N PRO A 32 12.92 3.41 -28.95
CA PRO A 32 12.66 4.16 -30.17
C PRO A 32 11.47 3.60 -30.94
N ILE A 33 10.58 4.48 -31.38
CA ILE A 33 9.38 4.08 -32.13
C ILE A 33 9.85 3.54 -33.50
N PRO A 34 9.40 2.35 -33.93
CA PRO A 34 9.78 1.79 -35.23
C PRO A 34 9.48 2.78 -36.38
N PRO A 35 10.38 2.91 -37.38
CA PRO A 35 10.22 3.89 -38.46
C PRO A 35 8.90 3.80 -39.24
N ALA A 36 8.35 2.58 -39.37
CA ALA A 36 7.07 2.35 -40.01
C ALA A 36 5.89 2.99 -39.25
N ILE A 37 5.95 3.00 -37.91
CA ILE A 37 4.93 3.59 -37.04
C ILE A 37 5.17 5.10 -36.87
N ALA A 38 6.43 5.53 -36.81
CA ALA A 38 6.76 6.95 -36.70
C ALA A 38 6.25 7.76 -37.91
N ARG A 39 6.28 7.17 -39.11
CA ARG A 39 5.80 7.81 -40.35
C ARG A 39 4.29 8.01 -40.43
N THR A 40 3.50 7.23 -39.70
CA THR A 40 2.03 7.34 -39.69
C THR A 40 1.51 8.26 -38.60
N LYS A 41 2.32 8.55 -37.58
CA LYS A 41 1.97 9.46 -36.49
C LYS A 41 2.02 10.92 -36.95
N ARG A 42 0.99 11.68 -36.59
CA ARG A 42 0.95 13.13 -36.76
C ARG A 42 1.39 13.80 -35.46
N TRP A 43 2.49 14.53 -35.53
CA TRP A 43 3.04 15.27 -34.40
C TRP A 43 2.60 16.73 -34.45
N LEU A 44 2.43 17.34 -33.28
CA LEU A 44 2.23 18.78 -33.18
C LEU A 44 3.52 19.49 -33.57
N ARG A 45 3.39 20.58 -34.34
CA ARG A 45 4.54 21.44 -34.63
C ARG A 45 4.80 22.30 -33.40
N PRO A 46 6.03 22.32 -32.84
CA PRO A 46 6.39 23.23 -31.76
C PRO A 46 6.03 24.68 -32.13
N GLY A 47 5.38 25.39 -31.21
CA GLY A 47 4.97 26.79 -31.41
C GLY A 47 3.75 26.99 -32.31
N SER A 48 3.15 25.92 -32.86
CA SER A 48 1.83 26.02 -33.52
C SER A 48 0.73 26.39 -32.52
N SER A 49 -0.38 26.96 -33.01
CA SER A 49 -1.54 27.31 -32.16
C SER A 49 -2.02 26.12 -31.31
N ALA A 50 -2.10 24.93 -31.90
CA ALA A 50 -2.49 23.70 -31.19
C ALA A 50 -1.46 23.29 -30.12
N HIS A 51 -0.15 23.44 -30.40
CA HIS A 51 0.91 23.13 -29.42
C HIS A 51 0.92 24.12 -28.26
N ASN A 52 0.73 25.41 -28.53
CA ASN A 52 0.66 26.44 -27.50
C ASN A 52 -0.60 26.28 -26.63
N ALA A 53 -1.75 25.96 -27.22
CA ALA A 53 -2.96 25.68 -26.45
C ALA A 53 -2.80 24.48 -25.51
N LEU A 54 -2.10 23.42 -25.95
CA LEU A 54 -1.75 22.29 -25.09
C LEU A 54 -0.80 22.73 -23.96
N LYS A 55 0.20 23.56 -24.28
CA LYS A 55 1.17 24.08 -23.32
C LYS A 55 0.49 24.90 -22.23
N GLU A 56 -0.44 25.78 -22.58
CA GLU A 56 -1.22 26.58 -21.63
C GLU A 56 -1.95 25.70 -20.60
N VAL A 57 -2.61 24.62 -21.06
CA VAL A 57 -3.32 23.69 -20.17
C VAL A 57 -2.35 22.90 -19.31
N VAL A 58 -1.30 22.32 -19.91
CA VAL A 58 -0.37 21.43 -19.21
C VAL A 58 0.45 22.19 -18.16
N PHE A 59 0.85 23.43 -18.46
CA PHE A 59 1.65 24.27 -17.58
C PHE A 59 0.83 25.20 -16.69
N ASP A 60 -0.50 25.04 -16.62
CA ASP A 60 -1.32 25.81 -15.69
C ASP A 60 -0.83 25.60 -14.24
N LYS A 61 -0.61 26.72 -13.55
CA LYS A 61 0.03 26.72 -12.23
C LYS A 61 -0.85 26.05 -11.17
N ASN A 62 -2.17 26.17 -11.27
CA ASN A 62 -3.08 25.58 -10.31
C ASN A 62 -3.19 24.07 -10.55
N LEU A 63 -3.32 23.66 -11.82
CA LEU A 63 -3.33 22.25 -12.19
C LEU A 63 -2.04 21.53 -11.77
N LEU A 64 -0.87 22.13 -11.99
CA LEU A 64 0.40 21.52 -11.58
C LEU A 64 0.50 21.37 -10.05
N LYS A 65 -0.04 22.32 -9.28
CA LYS A 65 -0.13 22.20 -7.80
C LYS A 65 -1.08 21.08 -7.41
N ASP A 66 -2.23 20.98 -8.05
CA ASP A 66 -3.22 19.94 -7.76
C ASP A 66 -2.68 18.55 -8.09
N ILE A 67 -2.00 18.38 -9.23
CA ILE A 67 -1.35 17.11 -9.61
C ILE A 67 -0.27 16.72 -8.59
N GLN A 68 0.46 17.69 -8.03
CA GLN A 68 1.42 17.41 -6.96
C GLN A 68 0.72 16.87 -5.72
N GLN A 69 -0.44 17.43 -5.34
CA GLN A 69 -1.25 16.94 -4.22
C GLN A 69 -1.88 15.57 -4.52
N LEU A 70 -2.30 15.30 -5.76
CA LEU A 70 -2.85 14.01 -6.17
C LEU A 70 -1.82 12.88 -6.07
N THR A 71 -0.55 13.21 -6.28
CA THR A 71 0.56 12.26 -6.07
C THR A 71 0.67 11.85 -4.60
N LEU A 72 0.22 12.70 -3.67
CA LEU A 72 0.17 12.40 -2.23
C LEU A 72 -1.10 11.67 -1.83
N SER A 73 -2.19 11.80 -2.58
CA SER A 73 -3.43 11.06 -2.36
C SER A 73 -3.35 9.65 -2.96
N CYS A 74 -2.49 8.82 -2.38
CA CYS A 74 -2.53 7.38 -2.61
C CYS A 74 -3.77 6.79 -1.92
N HIS A 75 -4.57 6.00 -2.63
CA HIS A 75 -5.70 5.30 -2.01
C HIS A 75 -5.17 4.30 -0.95
N THR A 76 -5.45 4.56 0.32
CA THR A 76 -4.94 3.76 1.46
C THR A 76 -5.74 2.50 1.73
N GLY A 77 -6.80 2.21 0.96
CA GLY A 77 -7.69 1.08 1.22
C GLY A 77 -6.97 -0.26 1.34
N ASN A 78 -6.02 -0.56 0.45
CA ASN A 78 -5.24 -1.80 0.53
C ASN A 78 -4.32 -1.85 1.75
N LEU A 79 -3.75 -0.70 2.14
CA LEU A 79 -2.91 -0.58 3.32
C LEU A 79 -3.74 -0.76 4.60
N GLU A 80 -4.94 -0.20 4.65
CA GLU A 80 -5.89 -0.38 5.74
C GLU A 80 -6.32 -1.84 5.90
N VAL A 81 -6.56 -2.54 4.78
CA VAL A 81 -6.85 -3.98 4.79
C VAL A 81 -5.66 -4.76 5.38
N TYR A 82 -4.43 -4.47 4.95
CA TYR A 82 -3.24 -5.09 5.53
C TYR A 82 -3.11 -4.83 7.03
N HIS A 83 -3.29 -3.58 7.48
CA HIS A 83 -3.24 -3.25 8.91
C HIS A 83 -4.34 -3.93 9.73
N SER A 84 -5.52 -4.15 9.15
CA SER A 84 -6.56 -4.96 9.78
C SER A 84 -6.13 -6.41 9.96
N VAL A 85 -5.47 -7.01 8.97
CA VAL A 85 -4.88 -8.36 9.07
C VAL A 85 -3.76 -8.37 10.11
N GLN A 86 -2.86 -7.40 10.08
CA GLN A 86 -1.79 -7.28 11.07
C GLN A 86 -2.33 -7.21 12.50
N THR A 87 -3.42 -6.48 12.73
CA THR A 87 -4.06 -6.35 14.05
C THR A 87 -4.65 -7.68 14.55
N LYS A 88 -5.09 -8.57 13.65
CA LYS A 88 -5.55 -9.94 13.99
C LYS A 88 -4.42 -10.79 14.54
N TYR A 89 -3.20 -10.68 13.99
CA TYR A 89 -2.04 -11.46 14.43
C TYR A 89 -1.27 -10.79 15.56
N ALA A 90 -1.13 -9.47 15.56
CA ALA A 90 -0.38 -8.71 16.56
C ALA A 90 -1.29 -7.64 17.20
N PRO A 91 -2.27 -8.05 18.03
CA PRO A 91 -3.16 -7.11 18.68
C PRO A 91 -2.39 -6.18 19.62
N LYS A 92 -2.64 -4.87 19.51
CA LYS A 92 -1.97 -3.83 20.32
C LYS A 92 -2.14 -3.98 21.84
N ARG A 93 -3.14 -4.76 22.26
CA ARG A 93 -3.48 -4.99 23.68
C ARG A 93 -2.65 -6.09 24.34
N GLN A 94 -1.84 -6.82 23.56
CA GLN A 94 -1.02 -7.91 24.07
C GLN A 94 0.45 -7.57 23.89
N HIS A 95 1.25 -7.92 24.90
CA HIS A 95 2.70 -7.80 24.83
C HIS A 95 3.28 -9.03 24.16
N PHE A 96 4.20 -8.83 23.22
CA PHE A 96 4.93 -9.89 22.55
C PHE A 96 6.43 -9.67 22.71
N SER A 97 7.18 -10.77 22.84
CA SER A 97 8.64 -10.70 22.70
C SER A 97 9.03 -10.26 21.29
N TYR A 98 10.27 -9.80 21.11
CA TYR A 98 10.77 -9.41 19.80
C TYR A 98 10.56 -10.52 18.74
N ASN A 99 10.99 -11.75 19.05
CA ASN A 99 10.81 -12.90 18.16
C ASN A 99 9.32 -13.20 17.90
N GLY A 100 8.45 -13.05 18.91
CA GLY A 100 7.01 -13.19 18.74
C GLY A 100 6.41 -12.14 17.81
N MET A 101 6.88 -10.89 17.90
CA MET A 101 6.45 -9.80 17.02
C MET A 101 6.86 -10.04 15.56
N ILE A 102 8.10 -10.48 15.34
CA ILE A 102 8.61 -10.83 14.01
C ILE A 102 7.78 -11.96 13.40
N ALA A 103 7.61 -13.07 14.13
CA ALA A 103 6.86 -14.22 13.65
C ALA A 103 5.40 -13.86 13.30
N GLN A 104 4.72 -13.09 14.16
CA GLN A 104 3.33 -12.71 13.92
C GLN A 104 3.17 -11.71 12.77
N THR A 105 4.11 -10.77 12.61
CA THR A 105 4.09 -9.84 11.48
C THR A 105 4.35 -10.57 10.16
N GLN A 106 5.26 -11.55 10.15
CA GLN A 106 5.49 -12.42 8.99
C GLN A 106 4.25 -13.24 8.65
N LEU A 107 3.57 -13.83 9.65
CA LEU A 107 2.31 -14.55 9.44
C LEU A 107 1.21 -13.65 8.90
N ALA A 108 1.10 -12.42 9.39
CA ALA A 108 0.15 -11.44 8.87
C ALA A 108 0.41 -11.10 7.40
N ALA A 109 1.68 -10.92 7.02
CA ALA A 109 2.07 -10.67 5.64
C ALA A 109 1.75 -11.87 4.73
N LEU A 110 2.00 -13.10 5.19
CA LEU A 110 1.66 -14.32 4.46
C LEU A 110 0.14 -14.49 4.30
N ASP A 111 -0.64 -14.26 5.35
CA ASP A 111 -2.12 -14.29 5.29
C ASP A 111 -2.65 -13.24 4.30
N HIS A 112 -2.14 -12.00 4.39
CA HIS A 112 -2.53 -10.93 3.47
C HIS A 112 -2.18 -11.30 2.02
N ASN A 113 -0.95 -11.73 1.74
CA ASN A 113 -0.52 -12.08 0.39
C ASN A 113 -1.34 -13.23 -0.20
N ALA A 114 -1.70 -14.23 0.61
CA ALA A 114 -2.53 -15.35 0.17
C ALA A 114 -4.00 -14.98 -0.09
N ASN A 115 -4.47 -13.86 0.46
CA ASN A 115 -5.87 -13.44 0.40
C ASN A 115 -6.09 -12.09 -0.33
N THR A 116 -5.04 -11.52 -0.90
CA THR A 116 -5.09 -10.34 -1.77
C THR A 116 -5.48 -10.76 -3.20
N GLY A 117 -6.21 -9.91 -3.92
CA GLY A 117 -6.63 -10.17 -5.30
C GLY A 117 -7.78 -11.17 -5.44
N ARG A 118 -8.58 -11.37 -4.38
CA ARG A 118 -9.79 -12.20 -4.43
C ARG A 118 -10.75 -11.69 -5.50
N GLN A 119 -11.42 -12.62 -6.17
CA GLN A 119 -12.45 -12.28 -7.15
C GLN A 119 -13.75 -11.88 -6.44
N GLN A 120 -14.61 -11.17 -7.18
CA GLN A 120 -15.95 -10.90 -6.71
C GLN A 120 -16.75 -12.21 -6.66
N ALA A 121 -17.44 -12.45 -5.54
CA ALA A 121 -18.23 -13.64 -5.34
C ALA A 121 -19.41 -13.67 -6.33
N THR A 122 -19.75 -14.86 -6.81
CA THR A 122 -20.93 -15.10 -7.62
C THR A 122 -22.02 -15.82 -6.83
N VAL A 123 -23.27 -15.65 -7.21
CA VAL A 123 -24.41 -16.37 -6.63
C VAL A 123 -24.28 -17.85 -6.98
N SER A 124 -24.23 -18.70 -5.95
CA SER A 124 -23.98 -20.13 -6.13
C SER A 124 -25.21 -20.97 -6.40
N ARG A 125 -26.42 -20.45 -6.12
CA ARG A 125 -27.69 -21.17 -6.23
C ARG A 125 -28.85 -20.23 -6.54
N GLY A 126 -29.90 -20.76 -7.15
CA GLY A 126 -31.15 -20.05 -7.44
C GLY A 126 -31.19 -19.46 -8.84
N ALA A 127 -32.23 -18.67 -9.12
CA ALA A 127 -32.49 -18.10 -10.45
C ALA A 127 -31.36 -17.20 -10.97
N ASN A 128 -30.59 -16.58 -10.07
CA ASN A 128 -29.53 -15.63 -10.37
C ASN A 128 -28.13 -16.29 -10.34
N GLN A 129 -28.05 -17.61 -10.47
CA GLN A 129 -26.77 -18.33 -10.39
C GLN A 129 -25.77 -17.79 -11.42
N GLY A 130 -24.54 -17.53 -10.97
CA GLY A 130 -23.47 -16.97 -11.78
C GLY A 130 -23.41 -15.44 -11.77
N GLU A 131 -24.44 -14.74 -11.29
CA GLU A 131 -24.40 -13.28 -11.16
C GLU A 131 -23.45 -12.82 -10.06
N LEU A 132 -22.84 -11.65 -10.24
CA LEU A 132 -21.94 -11.02 -9.27
C LEU A 132 -22.70 -10.56 -8.03
N GLN A 133 -22.15 -10.83 -6.84
CA GLN A 133 -22.75 -10.45 -5.58
C GLN A 133 -22.38 -9.03 -5.15
N TYR A 134 -23.39 -8.29 -4.69
CA TYR A 134 -23.24 -6.94 -4.15
C TYR A 134 -23.92 -6.82 -2.80
N LYS A 135 -23.38 -5.96 -1.95
CA LYS A 135 -24.08 -5.43 -0.77
C LYS A 135 -24.49 -3.99 -1.02
N VAL A 136 -25.70 -3.64 -0.63
CA VAL A 136 -26.22 -2.28 -0.74
C VAL A 136 -25.83 -1.51 0.53
N VAL A 137 -25.15 -0.37 0.37
CA VAL A 137 -24.65 0.46 1.48
C VAL A 137 -25.09 1.90 1.25
N PHE A 138 -25.38 2.64 2.32
CA PHE A 138 -25.69 4.07 2.28
C PHE A 138 -24.54 4.90 2.85
N PRO A 139 -23.59 5.40 2.04
CA PRO A 139 -22.47 6.20 2.54
C PRO A 139 -22.95 7.60 2.97
N LYS A 140 -22.48 8.05 4.14
CA LYS A 140 -22.87 9.36 4.70
C LYS A 140 -22.49 10.55 3.82
N TYR A 141 -21.42 10.43 3.03
CA TYR A 141 -20.88 11.53 2.22
C TYR A 141 -21.65 11.73 0.91
N THR A 142 -22.08 10.66 0.23
CA THR A 142 -22.93 10.75 -0.97
C THR A 142 -24.41 10.87 -0.65
N LYS A 143 -24.86 10.35 0.51
CA LYS A 143 -26.28 10.24 0.87
C LYS A 143 -27.13 9.49 -0.17
N GLU A 144 -26.51 8.53 -0.85
CA GLU A 144 -27.16 7.70 -1.87
C GLU A 144 -26.93 6.22 -1.58
N TRP A 145 -27.83 5.37 -2.07
CA TRP A 145 -27.63 3.93 -2.02
C TRP A 145 -26.61 3.50 -3.07
N VAL A 146 -25.54 2.83 -2.65
CA VAL A 146 -24.45 2.38 -3.52
C VAL A 146 -24.26 0.88 -3.38
N ALA A 147 -24.17 0.19 -4.51
CA ALA A 147 -23.77 -1.22 -4.57
C ALA A 147 -22.26 -1.36 -4.37
N LYS A 148 -21.84 -2.17 -3.39
CA LYS A 148 -20.43 -2.53 -3.16
C LYS A 148 -20.21 -4.01 -3.45
N PRO A 149 -19.13 -4.38 -4.16
CA PRO A 149 -18.85 -5.77 -4.48
C PRO A 149 -18.62 -6.59 -3.21
N ILE A 150 -19.13 -7.82 -3.19
CA ILE A 150 -18.81 -8.83 -2.18
C ILE A 150 -17.75 -9.75 -2.78
N PHE A 151 -16.60 -9.86 -2.12
CA PHE A 151 -15.51 -10.74 -2.57
C PHE A 151 -15.67 -12.16 -2.02
N GLU A 152 -15.04 -13.11 -2.69
CA GLU A 152 -14.93 -14.50 -2.24
C GLU A 152 -14.41 -14.59 -0.80
N LYS A 153 -14.73 -15.68 -0.10
CA LYS A 153 -14.25 -15.88 1.27
C LYS A 153 -12.73 -16.04 1.29
N THR A 154 -12.10 -15.54 2.35
CA THR A 154 -10.66 -15.78 2.59
C THR A 154 -10.39 -17.26 2.81
N THR A 155 -9.22 -17.72 2.39
CA THR A 155 -8.76 -19.10 2.55
C THR A 155 -7.55 -19.17 3.48
N ASN A 156 -7.36 -20.33 4.10
CA ASN A 156 -6.21 -20.60 4.97
C ASN A 156 -5.25 -21.64 4.34
N TYR A 157 -5.32 -21.84 3.02
CA TYR A 157 -4.53 -22.87 2.34
C TYR A 157 -3.02 -22.66 2.49
N HIS A 158 -2.58 -21.41 2.56
CA HIS A 158 -1.18 -21.05 2.80
C HIS A 158 -0.63 -21.60 4.13
N LEU A 159 -1.49 -21.90 5.12
CA LEU A 159 -1.06 -22.47 6.41
C LEU A 159 -0.72 -23.96 6.31
N LYS A 160 -1.30 -24.69 5.35
CA LYS A 160 -1.07 -26.15 5.21
C LYS A 160 0.41 -26.53 5.12
N PRO A 161 1.24 -25.94 4.22
CA PRO A 161 2.66 -26.27 4.16
C PRO A 161 3.40 -25.92 5.46
N MET A 162 3.01 -24.84 6.15
CA MET A 162 3.62 -24.46 7.43
C MET A 162 3.31 -25.47 8.53
N LEU A 163 2.04 -25.92 8.62
CA LEU A 163 1.62 -26.93 9.58
C LEU A 163 2.32 -28.26 9.32
N ASN A 164 2.45 -28.68 8.06
CA ASN A 164 3.18 -29.89 7.68
C ASN A 164 4.67 -29.78 8.09
N ALA A 165 5.31 -28.66 7.77
CA ALA A 165 6.70 -28.41 8.16
C ALA A 165 6.89 -28.41 9.68
N ILE A 166 5.92 -27.94 10.46
CA ILE A 166 5.94 -28.02 11.92
C ILE A 166 5.88 -29.48 12.39
N VAL A 167 5.01 -30.30 11.80
CA VAL A 167 4.90 -31.73 12.12
C VAL A 167 6.19 -32.47 11.76
N GLU A 168 6.73 -32.27 10.56
CA GLU A 168 8.00 -32.86 10.13
C GLU A 168 9.14 -32.46 11.06
N ARG A 169 9.23 -31.17 11.42
CA ARG A 169 10.24 -30.67 12.37
C ARG A 169 10.09 -31.31 13.75
N LYS A 170 8.87 -31.61 14.20
CA LYS A 170 8.64 -32.32 15.46
C LYS A 170 9.13 -33.77 15.42
N CYS A 171 9.22 -34.40 14.25
CA CYS A 171 9.79 -35.74 14.10
C CYS A 171 11.32 -35.75 14.16
N LEU A 172 12.00 -34.62 13.94
CA LEU A 172 13.46 -34.50 14.04
C LEU A 172 13.96 -34.62 15.49
N LYS A 173 15.26 -34.88 15.69
CA LYS A 173 15.88 -34.95 17.02
C LYS A 173 15.89 -33.57 17.70
N PRO A 174 15.84 -33.49 19.05
CA PRO A 174 15.82 -32.20 19.76
C PRO A 174 16.93 -31.21 19.36
N GLN A 175 18.15 -31.68 19.08
CA GLN A 175 19.25 -30.81 18.64
C GLN A 175 18.98 -30.16 17.27
N GLU A 176 18.24 -30.84 16.40
CA GLU A 176 17.89 -30.38 15.04
C GLU A 176 16.65 -29.48 15.03
N ARG A 177 15.91 -29.42 16.15
CA ARG A 177 14.69 -28.60 16.27
C ARG A 177 14.96 -27.14 16.54
N SER A 178 16.15 -26.76 17.01
CA SER A 178 16.45 -25.37 17.39
C SER A 178 16.55 -24.48 16.16
N ALA A 179 15.70 -23.46 16.06
CA ALA A 179 15.92 -22.32 15.17
C ALA A 179 16.35 -21.16 16.06
N THR A 180 17.65 -20.87 16.08
CA THR A 180 18.14 -19.66 16.74
C THR A 180 17.80 -18.48 15.83
N VAL A 181 16.76 -17.74 16.19
CA VAL A 181 16.51 -16.42 15.59
C VAL A 181 17.35 -15.42 16.35
N THR A 182 18.45 -14.98 15.75
CA THR A 182 19.28 -13.93 16.31
C THR A 182 18.48 -12.63 16.28
N ALA A 183 18.15 -12.09 17.44
CA ALA A 183 17.60 -10.74 17.50
C ALA A 183 18.67 -9.76 16.96
N PRO A 184 18.33 -8.88 16.01
CA PRO A 184 19.23 -7.83 15.59
C PRO A 184 19.52 -6.89 16.76
N HIS A 185 20.57 -6.08 16.63
CA HIS A 185 20.86 -5.02 17.59
C HIS A 185 19.64 -4.11 17.75
N ILE A 186 18.98 -4.18 18.90
CA ILE A 186 17.83 -3.33 19.21
C ILE A 186 18.38 -1.96 19.62
N PRO A 187 17.93 -0.86 18.99
CA PRO A 187 18.35 0.49 19.38
C PRO A 187 18.09 0.71 20.87
N GLU A 188 18.96 1.50 21.49
CA GLU A 188 18.78 1.87 22.89
C GLU A 188 17.45 2.60 23.11
N ASN A 189 16.97 2.55 24.36
CA ASN A 189 15.77 3.25 24.77
C ASN A 189 15.82 4.73 24.33
N ILE A 190 14.72 5.24 23.77
CA ILE A 190 14.58 6.65 23.35
C ILE A 190 14.78 7.65 24.49
N ALA A 191 14.78 7.19 25.75
CA ALA A 191 15.05 8.01 26.90
C ALA A 191 16.50 8.54 26.87
N SER A 192 16.65 9.84 26.64
CA SER A 192 17.93 10.55 26.64
C SER A 192 18.58 10.69 28.03
N LYS A 193 17.90 10.24 29.08
CA LYS A 193 18.37 10.27 30.47
C LYS A 193 18.20 8.89 31.10
N PRO A 194 19.11 8.50 32.03
CA PRO A 194 18.98 7.23 32.72
C PRO A 194 17.65 7.14 33.46
N ARG A 195 17.08 5.94 33.49
CA ARG A 195 15.83 5.69 34.20
C ARG A 195 16.04 5.95 35.70
N PRO A 196 15.33 6.91 36.31
CA PRO A 196 15.41 7.13 37.76
C PRO A 196 14.81 5.94 38.53
N PRO A 197 15.12 5.81 39.84
CA PRO A 197 14.51 4.80 40.69
C PRO A 197 12.98 4.80 40.59
N LYS A 198 12.38 3.61 40.52
CA LYS A 198 10.92 3.46 40.38
C LYS A 198 10.16 4.15 41.52
N ALA A 199 10.72 4.13 42.73
CA ALA A 199 10.13 4.76 43.92
C ALA A 199 9.97 6.28 43.73
N ASP A 200 11.01 6.95 43.24
CA ASP A 200 11.01 8.41 43.05
C ASP A 200 9.99 8.84 41.99
N VAL A 201 9.83 8.05 40.92
CA VAL A 201 8.84 8.31 39.87
C VAL A 201 7.41 8.16 40.41
N ILE A 202 7.17 7.15 41.27
CA ILE A 202 5.87 6.93 41.90
C ILE A 202 5.55 8.04 42.90
N ALA A 203 6.53 8.46 43.71
CA ALA A 203 6.35 9.54 44.69
C ALA A 203 5.97 10.87 44.01
N ASN A 204 6.51 11.14 42.83
CA ASN A 204 6.19 12.33 42.04
C ASN A 204 4.96 12.15 41.13
N HIS A 205 4.31 10.99 41.14
CA HIS A 205 3.15 10.74 40.28
C HIS A 205 1.89 11.38 40.86
N THR A 206 1.48 12.53 40.30
CA THR A 206 0.23 13.21 40.65
C THR A 206 -0.90 12.82 39.69
N SER A 207 -2.02 12.33 40.23
CA SER A 207 -3.25 12.10 39.46
C SER A 207 -3.83 13.43 38.96
N ARG A 208 -4.31 13.47 37.71
CA ARG A 208 -5.03 14.62 37.15
C ARG A 208 -6.50 14.70 37.59
N PHE A 209 -7.00 13.63 38.20
CA PHE A 209 -8.32 13.63 38.83
C PHE A 209 -8.16 13.96 40.30
N SER A 210 -8.81 15.03 40.75
CA SER A 210 -8.94 15.36 42.17
C SER A 210 -9.69 14.24 42.87
N ASN A 211 -9.14 13.76 43.99
CA ASN A 211 -9.88 12.88 44.90
C ASN A 211 -10.98 13.72 45.57
N ASN A 212 -12.20 13.64 45.02
CA ASN A 212 -13.42 13.97 45.75
C ASN A 212 -13.97 12.70 46.39
#